data_AF-A0A7C6XQB7-F1
#
_entry.id   AF-A0A7C6XQB7-F1
#
_cell.length_a   1.000
_cell.length_b   1.000
_cell.length_c   1.000
_cell.angle_alpha   90.00
_cell.angle_beta   90.00
_cell.angle_gamma   90.00
#
_symmetry.space_group_name_H-M   'P 1'
#
loop_
_entity.id
_entity.type
_entity.pdbx_description
1 polymer ?
#
loop_
_entity_poly.entity_id
_entity_poly.type
_entity_poly.pdbx_seq_one_letter_code
_entity_poly.pdbx_strand_id
1 'polypeptide(L)'
;MSEAIIAESTDAPAQDVENEQPQPPVEDTDWKAEARKWEQRAKENKSAAEELSQIKDAQKSDAERAADALAQAQADAESARAELLRYRVAAEHGITDAEDIALFLTGTDADTLTKQAARLAARAVDESKPRIPRPDPNQGRSGDAAASTADQFAGVVGGFLNQ
;
A
#
# COMPACT_ATOMS: atom_id res chain seq x y z
N MET A 1 -4.02 67.97 -78.15
CA MET A 1 -5.48 67.97 -78.30
C MET A 1 -6.02 67.76 -76.89
N SER A 2 -6.18 68.84 -76.12
CA SER A 2 -7.42 69.66 -76.02
C SER A 2 -8.52 68.81 -75.38
N GLU A 3 -9.21 69.13 -74.29
CA GLU A 3 -9.43 70.24 -73.33
C GLU A 3 -10.28 69.56 -72.21
N ALA A 4 -10.45 69.98 -70.96
CA ALA A 4 -10.49 71.26 -70.26
C ALA A 4 -10.23 70.95 -68.75
N ILE A 5 -9.45 71.66 -67.92
CA ILE A 5 -9.48 73.08 -67.46
C ILE A 5 -10.89 73.47 -66.96
N ILE A 6 -11.23 73.29 -65.67
CA ILE A 6 -11.04 74.19 -64.50
C ILE A 6 -11.65 75.59 -64.69
N ALA A 7 -12.55 75.95 -63.77
CA ALA A 7 -12.97 77.29 -63.30
C ALA A 7 -14.45 77.13 -62.84
N GLU A 8 -15.00 77.68 -61.76
CA GLU A 8 -14.67 78.70 -60.77
C GLU A 8 -15.95 78.72 -59.89
N SER A 9 -15.86 78.43 -58.59
CA SER A 9 -16.05 79.39 -57.48
C SER A 9 -17.43 80.04 -57.29
N THR A 10 -17.79 80.18 -55.99
CA THR A 10 -18.84 81.04 -55.41
C THR A 10 -20.26 80.44 -55.48
N ASP A 11 -20.99 80.17 -54.39
CA ASP A 11 -21.27 81.01 -53.24
C ASP A 11 -21.92 80.17 -52.12
N ALA A 12 -21.60 80.44 -50.86
CA ALA A 12 -22.41 80.03 -49.70
C ALA A 12 -23.36 81.20 -49.34
N PRO A 13 -24.47 80.96 -48.62
CA PRO A 13 -24.31 81.04 -47.17
C PRO A 13 -25.10 80.00 -46.35
N ALA A 14 -24.57 79.85 -45.15
CA ALA A 14 -24.98 79.02 -44.04
C ALA A 14 -26.39 79.27 -43.50
N GLN A 15 -26.99 78.21 -42.93
CA GLN A 15 -27.81 78.29 -41.73
C GLN A 15 -27.45 77.09 -40.84
N ASP A 16 -26.82 77.40 -39.72
CA ASP A 16 -26.48 76.51 -38.61
C ASP A 16 -27.72 75.83 -38.01
N VAL A 17 -27.64 74.52 -37.80
CA VAL A 17 -28.42 73.83 -36.77
C VAL A 17 -27.45 73.00 -35.94
N GLU A 18 -26.82 73.70 -35.01
CA GLU A 18 -26.05 73.13 -33.92
C GLU A 18 -27.01 72.44 -32.95
N ASN A 19 -27.04 71.10 -33.04
CA ASN A 19 -27.77 70.25 -32.12
C ASN A 19 -26.85 69.92 -30.94
N GLU A 20 -26.77 70.84 -29.97
CA GLU A 20 -26.13 70.59 -28.67
C GLU A 20 -26.95 69.55 -27.89
N GLN A 21 -26.59 68.28 -28.03
CA GLN A 21 -26.84 67.31 -26.96
C GLN A 21 -26.02 67.73 -25.74
N PRO A 22 -26.61 67.81 -24.53
CA PRO A 22 -25.85 68.12 -23.33
C PRO A 22 -24.83 67.01 -23.13
N GLN A 23 -23.55 67.32 -23.36
CA GLN A 23 -22.48 66.41 -23.01
C GLN A 23 -22.59 66.15 -21.50
N PRO A 24 -22.59 64.88 -21.05
CA PRO A 24 -22.50 64.59 -19.63
C PRO A 24 -21.28 65.34 -19.09
N PRO A 25 -21.35 65.93 -17.88
CA PRO A 25 -20.21 66.64 -17.33
C PRO A 25 -19.02 65.70 -17.39
N VAL A 26 -18.00 66.10 -18.13
CA VAL A 26 -16.74 65.37 -18.18
C VAL A 26 -16.19 65.49 -16.77
N GLU A 27 -16.48 64.51 -15.91
CA GLU A 27 -15.74 64.38 -14.67
C GLU A 27 -14.30 64.18 -15.09
N ASP A 28 -13.48 65.22 -14.91
CA ASP A 28 -12.04 65.17 -15.13
C ASP A 28 -11.50 64.03 -14.27
N THR A 29 -11.34 62.88 -14.92
CA THR A 29 -10.94 61.65 -14.26
C THR A 29 -9.51 61.87 -13.79
N ASP A 30 -9.30 61.91 -12.47
CA ASP A 30 -7.97 62.06 -11.91
C ASP A 30 -7.19 60.76 -12.13
N TRP A 31 -6.57 60.65 -13.31
CA TRP A 31 -5.75 59.53 -13.72
C TRP A 31 -4.64 59.19 -12.73
N LYS A 32 -4.19 60.16 -11.92
CA LYS A 32 -3.21 59.93 -10.87
C LYS A 32 -3.84 59.23 -9.67
N ALA A 33 -5.05 59.60 -9.28
CA ALA A 33 -5.82 58.87 -8.28
C ALA A 33 -6.16 57.45 -8.75
N GLU A 34 -6.58 57.30 -10.01
CA GLU A 34 -6.85 55.99 -10.63
C GLU A 34 -5.58 55.12 -10.63
N ALA A 35 -4.45 55.67 -11.06
CA ALA A 35 -3.17 54.95 -11.09
C ALA A 35 -2.75 54.47 -9.70
N ARG A 36 -2.87 55.31 -8.66
CA ARG A 36 -2.59 54.89 -7.28
C ARG A 36 -3.52 53.77 -6.83
N LYS A 37 -4.80 53.83 -7.19
CA LYS A 37 -5.78 52.77 -6.85
C LYS A 37 -5.43 51.44 -7.51
N TRP A 38 -5.00 51.47 -8.77
CA TRP A 38 -4.54 50.27 -9.47
C TRP A 38 -3.22 49.74 -8.90
N GLU A 39 -2.30 50.62 -8.53
CA GLU A 39 -1.05 50.25 -7.85
C GLU A 39 -1.34 49.57 -6.50
N GLN A 40 -2.26 50.15 -5.70
CA GLN A 40 -2.68 49.58 -4.41
C GLN A 40 -3.28 48.19 -4.60
N ARG A 41 -4.21 48.04 -5.55
CA ARG A 41 -4.86 46.76 -5.87
C ARG A 41 -3.86 45.73 -6.42
N ALA A 42 -2.91 46.14 -7.24
CA ALA A 42 -1.89 45.24 -7.76
C ALA A 42 -1.01 44.71 -6.61
N LYS A 43 -0.69 45.56 -5.64
CA LYS A 43 0.10 45.20 -4.45
C LYS A 43 -0.66 44.25 -3.52
N GLU A 44 -1.94 44.53 -3.27
CA GLU A 44 -2.84 43.66 -2.49
C GLU A 44 -3.07 42.31 -3.17
N ASN A 45 -3.32 42.30 -4.48
CA ASN A 45 -3.47 41.05 -5.23
C ASN A 45 -2.18 40.22 -5.22
N LYS A 46 -1.02 40.89 -5.29
CA LYS A 46 0.28 40.22 -5.19
C LYS A 46 0.47 39.59 -3.81
N SER A 47 0.19 40.31 -2.72
CA SER A 47 0.32 39.72 -1.37
C SER A 47 -0.65 38.56 -1.16
N ALA A 48 -1.90 38.70 -1.61
CA ALA A 48 -2.89 37.63 -1.55
C ALA A 48 -2.45 36.40 -2.37
N ALA A 49 -1.84 36.58 -3.54
CA ALA A 49 -1.31 35.48 -4.34
C ALA A 49 -0.12 34.78 -3.64
N GLU A 50 0.76 35.54 -3.00
CA GLU A 50 1.89 35.01 -2.23
C GLU A 50 1.42 34.21 -1.00
N GLU A 51 0.45 34.72 -0.24
CA GLU A 51 -0.16 34.01 0.88
C GLU A 51 -0.87 32.72 0.43
N LEU A 52 -1.59 32.78 -0.69
CA LEU A 52 -2.28 31.62 -1.26
C LEU A 52 -1.26 30.56 -1.76
N SER A 53 -0.13 30.98 -2.33
CA SER A 53 0.97 30.07 -2.67
C SER A 53 1.54 29.41 -1.41
N GLN A 54 1.85 30.19 -0.37
CA GLN A 54 2.40 29.66 0.88
C GLN A 54 1.46 28.68 1.56
N ILE A 55 0.15 28.96 1.60
CA ILE A 55 -0.85 28.04 2.13
C ILE A 55 -0.92 26.77 1.29
N LYS A 56 -0.90 26.88 -0.05
CA LYS A 56 -0.91 25.71 -0.94
C LYS A 56 0.34 24.87 -0.77
N ASP A 57 1.50 25.48 -0.61
CA ASP A 57 2.77 24.75 -0.45
C ASP A 57 2.84 24.09 0.93
N ALA A 58 2.39 24.78 1.99
CA ALA A 58 2.25 24.20 3.33
C ALA A 58 1.22 23.06 3.35
N GLN A 59 0.04 23.25 2.73
CA GLN A 59 -1.00 22.23 2.63
C GLN A 59 -0.57 21.05 1.78
N LYS A 60 0.17 21.25 0.69
CA LYS A 60 0.72 20.13 -0.09
C LYS A 60 1.72 19.35 0.75
N SER A 61 2.62 20.03 1.47
CA SER A 61 3.57 19.35 2.36
C SER A 61 2.86 18.59 3.49
N ASP A 62 1.81 19.18 4.08
CA ASP A 62 1.02 18.52 5.12
C ASP A 62 0.12 17.41 4.56
N ALA A 63 -0.43 17.57 3.34
CA ALA A 63 -1.23 16.56 2.67
C ALA A 63 -0.37 15.38 2.20
N GLU A 64 0.85 15.62 1.71
CA GLU A 64 1.84 14.59 1.40
C GLU A 64 2.21 13.82 2.68
N ARG A 65 2.52 14.53 3.77
CA ARG A 65 2.81 13.89 5.07
C ARG A 65 1.61 13.10 5.60
N ALA A 66 0.39 13.62 5.44
CA ALA A 66 -0.83 12.93 5.84
C ALA A 66 -1.11 11.71 4.94
N ALA A 67 -0.85 11.80 3.63
CA ALA A 67 -0.99 10.69 2.71
C ALA A 67 0.01 9.58 3.01
N ASP A 68 1.27 9.93 3.28
CA ASP A 68 2.31 8.99 3.69
C ASP A 68 1.97 8.31 5.01
N ALA A 69 1.52 9.07 6.01
CA ALA A 69 1.08 8.54 7.30
C ALA A 69 -0.13 7.61 7.15
N LEU A 70 -1.07 7.96 6.26
CA LEU A 70 -2.25 7.15 5.98
C LEU A 70 -1.87 5.85 5.26
N ALA A 71 -0.97 5.92 4.28
CA ALA A 71 -0.46 4.74 3.58
C ALA A 71 0.29 3.80 4.53
N GLN A 72 1.13 4.34 5.42
CA GLN A 72 1.81 3.56 6.46
C GLN A 72 0.80 2.91 7.41
N ALA A 73 -0.17 3.68 7.92
CA ALA A 73 -1.21 3.15 8.82
C ALA A 73 -2.07 2.07 8.14
N GLN A 74 -2.34 2.20 6.84
CA GLN A 74 -3.04 1.17 6.06
C GLN A 74 -2.20 -0.10 5.92
N ALA A 75 -0.92 0.03 5.57
CA ALA A 75 -0.01 -1.11 5.48
C ALA A 75 0.13 -1.85 6.82
N ASP A 76 0.27 -1.12 7.91
CA ASP A 76 0.34 -1.69 9.26
C ASP A 76 -0.97 -2.39 9.64
N ALA A 77 -2.12 -1.78 9.32
CA ALA A 77 -3.43 -2.37 9.57
C ALA A 77 -3.65 -3.65 8.74
N GLU A 78 -3.20 -3.68 7.49
CA GLU A 78 -3.27 -4.87 6.63
C GLU A 78 -2.36 -5.98 7.15
N SER A 79 -1.12 -5.66 7.55
CA SER A 79 -0.20 -6.62 8.17
C SER A 79 -0.79 -7.22 9.45
N ALA A 80 -1.29 -6.37 10.34
CA ALA A 80 -1.92 -6.81 11.60
C ALA A 80 -3.15 -7.69 11.36
N ARG A 81 -3.97 -7.37 10.35
CA ARG A 81 -5.13 -8.19 9.96
C ARG A 81 -4.70 -9.55 9.40
N ALA A 82 -3.66 -9.59 8.58
CA ALA A 82 -3.11 -10.83 8.03
C ALA A 82 -2.53 -11.72 9.15
N GLU A 83 -1.78 -11.15 10.08
CA GLU A 83 -1.27 -11.85 11.25
C GLU A 83 -2.41 -12.38 12.12
N LEU A 84 -3.42 -11.56 12.43
CA LEU A 84 -4.59 -12.00 13.20
C LEU A 84 -5.31 -13.17 12.52
N LEU A 85 -5.45 -13.14 11.20
CA LEU A 85 -6.05 -14.24 10.45
C LEU A 85 -5.22 -15.53 10.60
N ARG A 86 -3.89 -15.43 10.47
CA ARG A 86 -2.97 -16.57 10.68
C ARG A 86 -3.13 -17.17 12.07
N TYR A 87 -3.10 -16.34 13.11
CA TYR A 87 -3.25 -16.80 14.49
C TYR A 87 -4.64 -17.37 14.79
N ARG A 88 -5.71 -16.79 14.21
CA ARG A 88 -7.07 -17.34 14.35
C ARG A 88 -7.15 -18.75 13.76
N VAL A 89 -6.67 -18.93 12.52
CA VAL A 89 -6.67 -20.23 11.86
C VAL A 89 -5.79 -21.23 12.61
N ALA A 90 -4.61 -20.81 13.07
CA ALA A 90 -3.74 -21.64 13.91
C ALA A 90 -4.47 -22.14 15.16
N ALA A 91 -5.15 -21.23 15.88
CA ALA A 91 -5.90 -21.55 17.08
C ALA A 91 -7.07 -22.50 16.81
N GLU A 92 -7.81 -22.33 15.72
CA GLU A 92 -8.88 -23.26 15.31
C GLU A 92 -8.38 -24.68 15.06
N HIS A 93 -7.13 -24.82 14.60
CA HIS A 93 -6.49 -26.11 14.35
C HIS A 93 -5.61 -26.61 15.51
N GLY A 94 -5.60 -25.91 16.66
CA GLY A 94 -4.85 -26.31 17.85
C GLY A 94 -3.33 -26.17 17.73
N ILE A 95 -2.84 -25.32 16.83
CA ILE A 95 -1.41 -25.03 16.68
C ILE A 95 -1.06 -23.92 17.68
N THR A 96 -0.25 -24.25 18.68
CA THR A 96 0.11 -23.32 19.78
C THR A 96 1.53 -22.78 19.70
N ASP A 97 2.41 -23.43 18.94
CA ASP A 97 3.80 -23.01 18.80
C ASP A 97 3.92 -21.84 17.81
N ALA A 98 4.47 -20.72 18.28
CA ALA A 98 4.59 -19.50 17.49
C ALA A 98 5.59 -19.65 16.33
N GLU A 99 6.67 -20.43 16.53
CA GLU A 99 7.64 -20.72 15.47
C GLU A 99 6.98 -21.50 14.33
N ASP A 100 6.17 -22.51 14.64
CA ASP A 100 5.45 -23.31 13.65
C ASP A 100 4.42 -22.47 12.88
N ILE A 101 3.73 -21.56 13.57
CA ILE A 101 2.81 -20.62 12.92
C ILE A 101 3.57 -19.75 11.92
N ALA A 102 4.68 -19.13 12.34
CA ALA A 102 5.45 -18.24 11.47
C ALA A 102 6.09 -18.98 10.28
N LEU A 103 6.55 -20.22 10.47
CA LEU A 103 7.27 -20.98 9.45
C LEU A 103 6.33 -21.65 8.43
N PHE A 104 5.17 -22.17 8.88
CA PHE A 104 4.31 -23.01 8.05
C PHE A 104 3.01 -22.33 7.58
N LEU A 105 2.50 -21.31 8.30
CA LEU A 105 1.27 -20.58 7.94
C LEU A 105 1.59 -19.30 7.15
N THR A 106 2.13 -19.50 5.95
CA THR A 106 2.61 -18.41 5.07
C THR A 106 1.56 -17.89 4.09
N GLY A 107 0.38 -18.52 4.04
CA GLY A 107 -0.73 -18.10 3.19
C GLY A 107 -1.14 -16.64 3.42
N THR A 108 -1.67 -16.02 2.36
CA THR A 108 -2.23 -14.66 2.38
C THR A 108 -3.75 -14.64 2.40
N ASP A 109 -4.40 -15.79 2.16
CA ASP A 109 -5.84 -15.97 2.14
C ASP A 109 -6.28 -17.03 3.17
N ALA A 110 -7.55 -16.94 3.58
CA ALA A 110 -8.08 -17.81 4.62
C ALA A 110 -8.10 -19.29 4.22
N ASP A 111 -8.35 -19.60 2.93
CA ASP A 111 -8.46 -20.98 2.45
C ASP A 111 -7.09 -21.67 2.41
N THR A 112 -6.05 -21.00 1.92
CA THR A 112 -4.68 -21.53 1.96
C THR A 112 -4.18 -21.72 3.38
N LEU A 113 -4.41 -20.75 4.27
CA LEU A 113 -4.07 -20.86 5.68
C LEU A 113 -4.77 -22.03 6.35
N THR A 114 -6.06 -22.23 6.08
CA THR A 114 -6.83 -23.35 6.63
C THR A 114 -6.27 -24.69 6.15
N LYS A 115 -5.92 -24.82 4.87
CA LYS A 115 -5.30 -26.04 4.32
C LYS A 115 -3.92 -26.31 4.91
N GLN A 116 -3.10 -25.27 5.08
CA GLN A 116 -1.79 -25.37 5.72
C GLN A 116 -1.93 -25.82 7.17
N ALA A 117 -2.80 -25.17 7.94
CA ALA A 117 -3.07 -25.48 9.34
C ALA A 117 -3.60 -26.92 9.51
N ALA A 118 -4.57 -27.32 8.70
CA ALA A 118 -5.12 -28.66 8.72
C ALA A 118 -4.04 -29.72 8.45
N ARG A 119 -3.16 -29.48 7.49
CA ARG A 119 -2.06 -30.39 7.16
C ARG A 119 -1.02 -30.46 8.28
N LEU A 120 -0.68 -29.34 8.90
CA LEU A 120 0.25 -29.29 10.01
C LEU A 120 -0.30 -30.01 11.24
N ALA A 121 -1.56 -29.74 11.59
CA ALA A 121 -2.24 -30.43 12.69
C ALA A 121 -2.32 -31.95 12.45
N ALA A 122 -2.66 -32.38 11.23
CA ALA A 122 -2.69 -33.80 10.89
C ALA A 122 -1.32 -34.47 11.05
N ARG A 123 -0.24 -33.78 10.66
CA ARG A 123 1.13 -34.25 10.83
C ARG A 123 1.52 -34.35 12.31
N ALA A 124 1.18 -33.35 13.11
CA ALA A 124 1.45 -33.38 14.56
C ALA A 124 0.76 -34.60 15.22
N VAL A 125 -0.48 -34.91 14.82
CA VAL A 125 -1.18 -36.12 15.27
C VAL A 125 -0.46 -37.40 14.84
N ASP A 126 0.00 -37.50 13.59
CA ASP A 126 0.72 -38.67 13.10
C ASP A 126 2.10 -38.85 13.76
N GLU A 127 2.79 -37.75 14.04
CA GLU A 127 4.07 -37.77 14.77
C GLU A 127 3.89 -38.13 16.26
N SER A 128 2.75 -37.77 16.86
CA SER A 128 2.42 -38.16 18.24
C SER A 128 2.11 -39.65 18.40
N LYS A 129 1.84 -40.37 17.31
CA LYS A 129 1.59 -41.82 17.38
C LYS A 129 2.88 -42.57 17.72
N PRO A 130 2.82 -43.55 18.65
CA PRO A 130 3.98 -44.38 18.97
C PRO A 130 4.44 -45.15 17.73
N ARG A 131 5.68 -44.90 17.31
CA ARG A 131 6.31 -45.61 16.19
C ARG A 131 6.68 -47.01 16.66
N ILE A 132 5.91 -48.00 16.24
CA ILE A 132 6.24 -49.41 16.48
C ILE A 132 7.47 -49.74 15.63
N PRO A 133 8.58 -50.22 16.23
CA PRO A 133 9.74 -50.65 15.45
C PRO A 133 9.31 -51.74 14.46
N ARG A 134 9.69 -51.57 13.20
CA ARG A 134 9.40 -52.56 12.17
C ARG A 134 10.18 -53.83 12.55
N PRO A 135 9.52 -55.01 12.63
CA PRO A 135 10.24 -56.25 12.85
C PRO A 135 11.35 -56.39 11.82
N ASP A 136 12.58 -56.56 12.29
CA ASP A 136 13.73 -56.76 11.41
C ASP A 136 13.51 -58.10 10.68
N PRO A 137 13.46 -58.12 9.32
CA PRO A 137 13.29 -59.36 8.56
C PRO A 137 14.39 -60.40 8.80
N ASN A 138 15.52 -60.01 9.40
CA ASN A 138 16.61 -60.88 9.78
C ASN A 138 16.54 -61.34 11.24
N GLN A 139 15.57 -60.85 12.03
CA GLN A 139 15.31 -61.30 13.39
C GLN A 139 14.76 -62.74 13.34
N GLY A 140 15.61 -63.70 13.70
CA GLY A 140 15.32 -65.15 13.60
C GLY A 140 16.06 -65.86 12.47
N ARG A 141 16.79 -65.12 11.61
CA ARG A 141 17.73 -65.71 10.66
C ARG A 141 19.07 -65.92 11.36
N SER A 142 19.14 -66.94 12.22
CA SER A 142 20.43 -67.45 12.69
C SER A 142 21.20 -68.02 11.49
N GLY A 143 22.15 -67.25 10.98
CA GLY A 143 23.25 -67.79 10.18
C GLY A 143 24.18 -68.58 11.10
N ASP A 144 24.51 -69.78 10.65
CA ASP A 144 25.24 -70.84 11.36
C ASP A 144 24.56 -71.37 12.64
N ALA A 145 24.49 -72.69 12.75
CA ALA A 145 23.74 -73.40 13.77
C ALA A 145 24.35 -73.16 15.17
N ALA A 146 23.91 -72.08 15.84
CA ALA A 146 24.15 -71.91 17.26
C ALA A 146 23.49 -73.10 17.99
N ALA A 147 24.29 -73.81 18.79
CA ALA A 147 23.87 -74.94 19.61
C ALA A 147 22.49 -74.67 20.22
N SER A 148 21.56 -75.61 20.06
CA SER A 148 20.19 -75.43 20.52
C SER A 148 20.16 -75.13 22.02
N THR A 149 19.08 -74.54 22.53
CA THR A 149 18.93 -74.35 23.97
C THR A 149 19.11 -75.67 24.74
N ALA A 150 18.68 -76.79 24.17
CA ALA A 150 18.92 -78.11 24.72
C ALA A 150 20.42 -78.48 24.76
N ASP A 151 21.18 -78.17 23.70
CA ASP A 151 22.63 -78.39 23.65
C ASP A 151 23.38 -77.49 24.65
N GLN A 152 22.91 -76.26 24.84
CA GLN A 152 23.46 -75.32 25.82
C GLN A 152 23.21 -75.78 27.26
N PHE A 153 22.00 -76.28 27.57
CA PHE A 153 21.70 -76.88 28.87
C PHE A 153 22.50 -78.17 29.10
N ALA A 154 22.62 -79.03 28.08
CA ALA A 154 23.41 -80.25 28.17
C ALA A 154 24.90 -79.94 28.43
N GLY A 155 25.46 -78.91 27.79
CA GLY A 155 26.83 -78.46 28.04
C GLY A 155 27.04 -77.97 29.49
N VAL A 156 26.08 -77.23 30.05
CA VAL A 156 26.15 -76.72 31.43
C VAL A 156 26.02 -77.85 32.46
N VAL A 157 25.05 -78.74 32.29
CA VAL A 157 24.82 -79.86 33.23
C VAL A 157 25.93 -80.91 33.11
N GLY A 158 26.38 -81.22 31.90
CA GLY A 158 27.51 -82.12 31.67
C GLY A 158 28.82 -81.60 32.25
N GLY A 159 29.05 -80.28 32.19
CA GLY A 159 30.21 -79.63 32.82
C GLY A 159 30.17 -79.63 34.36
N PHE A 160 28.97 -79.66 34.96
CA PHE A 160 28.79 -79.70 36.41
C PHE A 160 28.96 -81.11 37.00
N LEU A 161 28.71 -82.16 36.22
CA LEU A 161 28.85 -83.56 36.65
C LEU A 161 30.25 -84.16 36.48
N ASN A 162 31.18 -83.45 35.82
CA ASN A 162 32.51 -83.95 35.47
C ASN A 162 33.66 -83.30 36.27
N GLN A 163 33.38 -82.78 37.48
CA GLN A 163 34.39 -82.41 38.47
C GLN A 163 34.48 -83.41 39.63
#